data_AF-A0A9E0SND8-F1
#
_entry.id   AF-A0A9E0SND8-F1
#
_cell.length_a   1.000
_cell.length_b   1.000
_cell.length_c   1.000
_cell.angle_alpha   90.00
_cell.angle_beta   90.00
_cell.angle_gamma   90.00
#
_symmetry.space_group_name_H-M   'P 1'
#
loop_
_entity.id
_entity.type
_entity.pdbx_description
1 polymer ?
#
loop_
_entity_poly.entity_id
_entity_poly.type
_entity_poly.pdbx_seq_one_letter_code
_entity_poly.pdbx_strand_id
1 'polypeptide(L)'
;MTATAVGLFEAKTHLSEYVARAEKGEEVIITRHNKPVAKIVPISSAPAHVAEDIPPFIQRTFDMGVPLVDLTKANQLVGELEDQHFLELNRRLEAEAAVTKKAGKA
;
A
#
# COMPACT_ATOMS: atom_id res chain seq x y z
N MET A 1 30.78 16.08 6.37
CA MET A 1 29.35 16.33 6.06
C MET A 1 28.81 17.37 7.04
N THR A 2 28.94 18.65 6.71
CA THR A 2 28.37 19.75 7.49
C THR A 2 27.18 20.29 6.70
N ALA A 3 25.96 19.93 7.11
CA ALA A 3 24.74 20.42 6.48
C ALA A 3 24.35 21.76 7.09
N THR A 4 24.39 22.84 6.29
CA THR A 4 23.97 24.16 6.74
C THR A 4 22.51 24.39 6.35
N ALA A 5 21.66 24.75 7.31
CA ALA A 5 20.25 25.06 7.06
C ALA A 5 20.09 26.57 6.84
N VAL A 6 19.50 26.95 5.71
CA VAL A 6 19.26 28.36 5.33
C VAL A 6 17.78 28.60 5.05
N GLY A 7 17.31 29.82 5.28
CA GLY A 7 15.94 30.20 4.97
C GLY A 7 15.74 30.36 3.46
N LEU A 8 14.53 30.10 2.95
CA LEU A 8 14.22 30.22 1.52
C LEU A 8 14.46 31.65 0.98
N PHE A 9 14.21 32.65 1.81
CA PHE A 9 14.40 34.05 1.42
C PHE A 9 15.88 34.41 1.25
N GLU A 10 16.72 33.92 2.18
CA GLU A 10 18.17 34.05 2.13
C GLU A 10 18.75 33.24 0.95
N ALA A 11 18.27 32.01 0.78
CA ALA A 11 18.66 31.12 -0.31
C ALA A 11 18.36 31.71 -1.69
N LYS A 12 17.23 32.42 -1.86
CA LYS A 12 16.90 33.08 -3.13
C LYS A 12 17.86 34.24 -3.45
N THR A 13 18.26 35.00 -2.43
CA THR A 13 19.13 36.18 -2.60
C THR A 13 20.58 35.76 -2.84
N HIS A 14 21.07 34.73 -2.13
CA HIS A 14 22.47 34.28 -2.18
C HIS A 14 22.63 32.92 -2.88
N LEU A 15 21.73 32.59 -3.81
CA LEU A 15 21.69 31.27 -4.46
C LEU A 15 23.03 30.91 -5.11
N SER A 16 23.63 31.84 -5.84
CA SER A 16 24.90 31.61 -6.55
C SER A 16 26.03 31.22 -5.60
N GLU A 17 26.08 31.79 -4.40
CA GLU A 17 27.10 31.46 -3.40
C GLU A 17 26.89 30.06 -2.84
N TYR A 18 25.64 29.72 -2.48
CA TYR A 18 25.32 28.38 -1.97
C TYR A 18 25.55 27.28 -3.02
N VAL A 19 25.33 27.57 -4.30
CA VAL A 19 25.67 26.65 -5.40
C VAL A 19 27.18 26.47 -5.49
N ALA A 20 27.98 27.54 -5.46
CA ALA A 20 29.44 27.42 -5.47
C ALA A 20 30.00 26.66 -4.25
N ARG A 21 29.34 26.77 -3.09
CA ARG A 21 29.66 25.96 -1.91
C ARG A 21 29.28 24.49 -2.11
N ALA A 22 28.14 24.24 -2.74
CA ALA A 22 27.73 22.89 -3.10
C ALA A 22 28.68 22.23 -4.11
N GLU A 23 29.20 22.98 -5.08
CA GLU A 23 30.22 22.49 -6.02
C GLU A 23 31.52 22.06 -5.31
N LYS A 24 31.87 22.70 -4.18
CA LYS A 24 33.03 22.34 -3.37
C LYS A 24 32.82 21.10 -2.49
N GLY A 25 31.62 20.51 -2.50
CA GLY A 25 31.31 19.34 -1.67
C GLY A 25 30.47 19.65 -0.43
N GLU A 26 30.00 20.88 -0.23
CA GLU A 26 29.13 21.21 0.91
C GLU A 26 27.66 20.87 0.61
N GLU A 27 26.91 20.51 1.64
CA GLU A 27 25.46 20.29 1.51
C GLU A 27 24.71 21.44 2.19
N VAL A 28 23.76 22.04 1.46
CA VAL A 28 22.95 23.16 1.97
C VAL A 28 21.48 22.76 1.95
N ILE A 29 20.82 22.84 3.10
CA ILE A 29 19.39 22.54 3.24
C ILE A 29 18.62 23.86 3.23
N ILE A 30 17.69 24.00 2.29
CA ILE A 30 16.80 25.15 2.21
C ILE A 30 15.54 24.86 3.02
N THR A 31 15.16 25.78 3.89
CA THR A 31 13.99 25.71 4.75
C THR A 31 12.96 26.79 4.40
N ARG A 32 11.67 26.47 4.50
CA ARG A 32 10.56 27.43 4.40
C ARG A 32 9.77 27.38 5.70
N HIS A 33 9.65 28.50 6.40
CA HIS A 33 9.01 28.57 7.73
C HIS A 33 9.57 27.50 8.69
N ASN A 34 10.90 27.40 8.78
CA ASN A 34 11.62 26.42 9.60
C ASN A 34 11.40 24.94 9.22
N LYS A 35 10.76 24.64 8.07
CA LYS A 35 10.62 23.29 7.54
C LYS A 35 11.57 23.06 6.38
N PRO A 36 12.38 21.99 6.35
CA PRO A 36 13.23 21.68 5.20
C PRO A 36 12.39 21.39 3.96
N VAL A 37 12.71 22.02 2.84
CA VAL A 37 11.95 21.92 1.57
C VAL A 37 12.80 21.53 0.38
N ALA A 38 14.10 21.81 0.40
CA ALA A 38 15.01 21.46 -0.69
C ALA A 38 16.43 21.28 -0.15
N LYS A 39 17.28 20.59 -0.91
CA LYS A 39 18.69 20.41 -0.61
C LYS A 39 19.52 20.69 -1.86
N ILE A 40 20.57 21.49 -1.72
CA ILE A 40 21.58 21.72 -2.76
C ILE A 40 22.72 20.74 -2.49
N VAL A 41 23.00 19.89 -3.46
CA VAL A 41 24.08 18.89 -3.41
C VAL A 41 24.92 18.94 -4.69
N PRO A 42 26.21 18.58 -4.63
CA PRO A 42 27.02 18.43 -5.82
C PRO A 42 26.51 17.26 -6.67
N ILE A 43 26.40 17.46 -7.98
CA ILE A 43 25.94 16.42 -8.93
C ILE A 43 26.85 15.17 -8.88
N SER A 44 28.16 15.37 -8.69
CA SER A 44 29.16 14.28 -8.58
C SER A 44 28.99 13.42 -7.31
N SER A 45 28.40 13.98 -6.26
CA SER A 45 28.20 13.30 -4.97
C SER A 45 26.74 13.01 -4.69
N ALA A 46 25.85 13.15 -5.68
CA ALA A 46 24.45 12.82 -5.47
C ALA A 46 24.39 11.34 -5.05
N PRO A 47 24.01 11.00 -3.80
CA PRO A 47 23.55 9.65 -3.54
C PRO A 47 22.44 9.43 -4.56
N ALA A 48 22.44 8.29 -5.24
CA ALA A 48 21.36 7.93 -6.13
C ALA A 48 20.07 8.20 -5.36
N HIS A 49 19.41 9.31 -5.68
CA HIS A 49 18.05 9.54 -5.25
C HIS A 49 17.36 8.39 -5.96
N VAL A 50 17.09 7.33 -5.19
CA VAL A 50 16.14 6.32 -5.60
C VAL A 50 14.92 7.18 -5.82
N ALA A 51 14.67 7.52 -7.09
CA ALA A 51 13.37 7.99 -7.48
C ALA A 51 12.50 6.85 -6.97
N GLU A 52 11.80 7.09 -5.86
CA GLU A 52 10.71 6.19 -5.55
C GLU A 52 9.92 6.14 -6.85
N ASP A 53 9.69 4.92 -7.33
CA ASP A 53 8.95 4.66 -8.54
C ASP A 53 7.50 5.08 -8.22
N ILE A 54 7.26 6.39 -8.24
CA ILE A 54 6.00 7.02 -7.92
C ILE A 54 5.24 6.96 -9.23
N PRO A 55 4.25 6.05 -9.36
CA PRO A 55 3.48 5.97 -10.58
C PRO A 55 2.81 7.32 -10.84
N PRO A 56 2.69 7.73 -12.12
CA PRO A 56 2.20 9.06 -12.51
C PRO A 56 0.74 9.32 -12.11
N PHE A 57 0.03 8.29 -11.65
CA PHE A 57 -1.35 8.37 -11.20
C PHE A 57 -1.49 7.73 -9.82
N ILE A 58 -1.33 8.53 -8.76
CA ILE A 58 -1.92 8.18 -7.47
C ILE A 58 -3.40 8.50 -7.61
N GLN A 59 -4.20 7.52 -8.05
CA GLN A 59 -5.62 7.56 -7.74
C GLN A 59 -5.65 7.66 -6.21
N ARG A 60 -6.23 8.75 -5.69
CA ARG A 60 -6.38 9.00 -4.25
C ARG A 60 -7.42 8.02 -3.72
N THR A 61 -7.19 6.73 -3.91
CA THR A 61 -7.83 5.65 -3.19
C THR A 61 -7.50 5.98 -1.76
N PHE A 62 -8.53 6.37 -1.01
CA PHE A 62 -8.41 6.42 0.43
C PHE A 62 -7.81 5.07 0.83
N ASP A 63 -6.62 5.11 1.41
CA ASP A 63 -6.01 3.93 1.99
C ASP A 63 -6.94 3.51 3.13
N MET A 64 -7.92 2.65 2.83
CA MET A 64 -8.80 2.03 3.82
C MET A 64 -8.05 0.91 4.54
N GLY A 65 -6.73 1.06 4.72
CA GLY A 65 -5.82 0.07 5.27
C GLY A 65 -5.86 -1.29 4.58
N VAL A 66 -5.04 -2.19 5.10
CA VAL A 66 -5.21 -3.63 4.88
C VAL A 66 -6.26 -4.10 5.88
N PRO A 67 -7.30 -4.88 5.50
CA PRO A 67 -8.26 -5.39 6.46
C PRO A 67 -7.53 -6.15 7.57
N LEU A 68 -7.83 -5.83 8.83
CA LEU A 68 -7.22 -6.43 10.02
C LEU A 68 -7.40 -7.97 10.08
N VAL A 69 -8.37 -8.47 9.32
CA VAL A 69 -8.76 -9.88 9.32
C VAL A 69 -8.34 -10.51 8.01
N ASP A 70 -7.63 -11.63 8.11
CA ASP A 70 -7.21 -12.44 6.97
C ASP A 70 -8.42 -13.11 6.29
N LEU A 71 -8.88 -12.48 5.20
CA LEU A 71 -10.06 -12.90 4.43
C LEU A 71 -9.85 -14.21 3.67
N THR A 72 -8.62 -14.72 3.56
CA THR A 72 -8.35 -16.01 2.91
C THR A 72 -9.06 -17.16 3.63
N LYS A 73 -9.32 -17.00 4.93
CA LYS A 73 -10.04 -17.99 5.76
C LYS A 73 -11.55 -17.76 5.84
N ALA A 74 -12.05 -16.56 5.51
CA ALA A 74 -13.49 -16.27 5.60
C ALA A 74 -14.29 -17.11 4.59
N ASN A 75 -13.72 -17.37 3.41
CA ASN A 75 -14.34 -18.23 2.39
C ASN A 75 -14.36 -19.72 2.79
N GLN A 76 -13.51 -20.15 3.74
CA GLN A 76 -13.47 -21.55 4.19
C GLN A 76 -14.66 -21.89 5.10
N LEU A 77 -15.11 -20.93 5.92
CA LEU A 77 -16.22 -21.12 6.86
C LEU A 77 -17.59 -21.17 6.18
N VAL A 78 -17.74 -20.59 4.98
CA VAL A 78 -18.97 -20.70 4.18
C VAL A 78 -19.13 -22.11 3.61
N GLY A 79 -18.03 -22.77 3.25
CA GLY A 79 -18.06 -24.15 2.73
C GLY A 79 -18.35 -25.22 3.77
N GLU A 80 -17.96 -25.02 5.03
CA GLU A 80 -18.09 -26.05 6.07
C GLU A 80 -19.51 -26.25 6.59
N LEU A 81 -20.39 -25.24 6.51
CA LEU A 81 -21.77 -25.33 7.01
C LEU A 81 -22.78 -25.85 5.98
N GLU A 82 -22.48 -25.76 4.68
CA GLU A 82 -23.43 -26.13 3.62
C GLU A 82 -23.44 -27.65 3.35
N ASP A 83 -22.31 -28.34 3.54
CA ASP A 83 -22.20 -29.76 3.19
C ASP A 83 -23.04 -30.68 4.09
N GLN A 84 -23.07 -30.44 5.41
CA GLN A 84 -23.77 -31.35 6.33
C GLN A 84 -25.29 -31.32 6.13
N HIS A 85 -25.86 -30.12 5.96
CA HIS A 85 -27.30 -29.96 5.80
C HIS A 85 -27.78 -30.46 4.44
N PHE A 86 -26.98 -30.26 3.39
CA PHE A 86 -27.30 -30.76 2.05
C PHE A 86 -27.23 -32.30 1.98
N LEU A 87 -26.25 -32.91 2.66
CA LEU A 87 -26.15 -34.36 2.76
C LEU A 87 -27.33 -34.98 3.52
N GLU A 88 -27.80 -34.34 4.59
CA GLU A 88 -29.01 -34.80 5.31
C GLU A 88 -30.28 -34.69 4.45
N LEU A 89 -30.45 -33.58 3.73
CA LEU A 89 -31.61 -33.37 2.88
C LEU A 89 -31.65 -34.38 1.72
N ASN A 90 -30.51 -34.65 1.09
CA ASN A 90 -30.41 -35.68 0.05
C ASN A 90 -30.73 -37.07 0.59
N ARG A 91 -30.22 -37.45 1.76
CA ARG A 91 -30.56 -38.75 2.38
C ARG A 91 -32.06 -38.88 2.66
N ARG A 92 -32.71 -37.80 3.10
CA ARG A 92 -34.16 -37.79 3.32
C ARG A 92 -34.94 -37.94 2.02
N LEU A 93 -34.58 -37.19 0.98
CA LEU A 93 -35.20 -37.28 -0.34
C LEU A 93 -35.03 -38.67 -0.96
N GLU A 94 -33.85 -39.28 -0.81
CA GLU A 94 -33.59 -40.65 -1.27
C GLU A 94 -34.43 -41.68 -0.50
N ALA A 95 -34.62 -41.49 0.81
CA ALA A 95 -35.48 -42.35 1.61
C ALA A 95 -36.96 -42.24 1.18
N GLU A 96 -37.45 -41.02 0.94
CA GLU A 96 -38.82 -40.78 0.44
C GLU A 96 -39.01 -41.36 -0.99
N ALA A 97 -38.01 -41.21 -1.86
CA ALA A 97 -38.01 -41.82 -3.20
C ALA A 97 -38.00 -43.36 -3.14
N ALA A 98 -37.30 -43.96 -2.18
CA ALA A 98 -37.29 -45.41 -1.99
C ALA A 98 -38.65 -45.94 -1.48
N VAL A 99 -39.35 -45.18 -0.63
CA VAL A 99 -40.69 -45.52 -0.13
C VAL A 99 -41.73 -45.44 -1.25
N THR A 100 -41.70 -44.38 -2.06
CA THR A 100 -42.62 -44.24 -3.22
C THR A 100 -42.36 -45.30 -4.29
N LYS A 101 -41.10 -45.67 -4.54
CA LYS A 101 -40.73 -46.75 -5.47
C LYS A 101 -41.13 -48.15 -4.98
N LYS A 102 -41.20 -48.37 -3.66
CA LYS A 102 -41.76 -49.59 -3.06
C LYS A 102 -43.29 -49.61 -3.10
N ALA A 103 -43.95 -48.46 -2.94
CA ALA A 103 -45.40 -48.34 -3.02
C ALA A 103 -45.96 -48.53 -4.44
N GLY A 104 -45.21 -48.18 -5.48
CA GLY A 104 -45.59 -48.38 -6.89
C GLY A 104 -45.26 -49.77 -7.47
N LYS A 105 -44.73 -50.70 -6.67
CA LYS A 105 -44.36 -52.07 -7.11
C LYS A 105 -45.20 -53.17 -6.42
N ALA A 106 -46.36 -52.80 -5.89
CA ALA A 106 -47.41 -53.71 -5.42
C ALA A 106 -48.59 -53.68 -6.39
#